data_AF-A0A8B3PF09-F1
#
_entry.id   AF-A0A8B3PF09-F1
#
_cell.length_a   1.000
_cell.length_b   1.000
_cell.length_c   1.000
_cell.angle_alpha   90.00
_cell.angle_beta   90.00
_cell.angle_gamma   90.00
#
_symmetry.space_group_name_H-M   'P 1'
#
loop_
_entity.id
_entity.type
_entity.pdbx_description
1 polymer ?
#
loop_
_entity_poly.entity_id
_entity_poly.type
_entity_poly.pdbx_seq_one_letter_code
_entity_poly.pdbx_strand_id
1 'polypeptide(L)'
;MHVVLLAALVISLVTCLPARTQEDLNFPYVNDDGEEVFGSGYLPQSAADQSQPLYMARPNAGVQIPDDLLLFSQEAFRPNPQDFSLPVDPSPRQMPSEVPLLREIRRQFTPSQIPRLEPSRPSVPKISAATAAEMRVHYVFVGQGAGAIVELPCGVAVVDLGGEYGGGEAKVDGGALFVDYLKRFFDQHPQYHKTIDTLILSHPHADHINGITALKASGVTVRALVDNGQSGNQASLKKQTDFRDWVRDHGGQYTAVELSRQFTATGVTSAAIDPFDCATISAFWGGANELLPKAGYENPNNHSVLLRIDFGQASFLFLGDLQDQGAADLLTQYEENLGAFDVDVFQVAYHGADGDTTDDLLDVLSPRIAVISMGTKESKAPSTAWDHGHPRLKTLKILQEDPVIVADRRDPVAHFWGAPAQESDFEDLSIPRAIFGTGWEGTVIVRATKAGEYHVSQLGFR
;
A
#
# COMPACT_ATOMS: atom_id res chain seq x y z
N MET A 1 -20.87 46.03 -68.60
CA MET A 1 -21.10 45.06 -67.51
C MET A 1 -19.81 44.91 -66.72
N HIS A 2 -19.76 45.53 -65.54
CA HIS A 2 -18.77 45.28 -64.48
C HIS A 2 -18.96 43.84 -63.93
N VAL A 3 -18.03 43.13 -63.27
CA VAL A 3 -17.29 43.39 -62.02
C VAL A 3 -16.21 42.28 -61.94
N VAL A 4 -14.91 42.57 -61.95
CA VAL A 4 -13.94 42.59 -60.82
C VAL A 4 -13.95 41.37 -59.88
N LEU A 5 -12.82 40.65 -59.91
CA LEU A 5 -12.37 39.59 -59.00
C LEU A 5 -12.18 40.14 -57.56
N LEU A 6 -12.73 39.48 -56.54
CA LEU A 6 -12.27 39.63 -55.16
C LEU A 6 -12.10 38.26 -54.52
N ALA A 7 -10.84 37.93 -54.22
CA ALA A 7 -10.44 36.82 -53.38
C ALA A 7 -10.68 37.21 -51.91
N ALA A 8 -11.46 36.41 -51.18
CA ALA A 8 -11.54 36.47 -49.73
C ALA A 8 -10.88 35.21 -49.16
N LEU A 9 -9.66 35.40 -48.66
CA LEU A 9 -8.89 34.43 -47.91
C LEU A 9 -9.41 34.41 -46.47
N VAL A 10 -10.16 33.37 -46.09
CA VAL A 10 -10.47 33.09 -44.68
C VAL A 10 -9.59 31.92 -44.25
N ILE A 11 -8.42 32.23 -43.68
CA ILE A 11 -7.60 31.27 -42.95
C ILE A 11 -8.26 31.10 -41.59
N SER A 12 -8.98 30.00 -41.38
CA SER A 12 -9.22 29.52 -40.02
C SER A 12 -7.92 28.90 -39.51
N LEU A 13 -7.24 29.60 -38.60
CA LEU A 13 -6.20 28.99 -37.77
C LEU A 13 -6.90 27.99 -36.84
N VAL A 14 -6.95 26.73 -37.26
CA VAL A 14 -7.05 25.62 -36.31
C VAL A 14 -5.64 25.44 -35.78
N THR A 15 -5.38 25.95 -34.58
CA THR A 15 -4.22 25.54 -33.80
C THR A 15 -4.43 24.07 -33.45
N CYS A 16 -3.94 23.17 -34.30
CA CYS A 16 -3.68 21.80 -33.91
C CYS A 16 -2.65 21.86 -32.76
N LEU A 17 -3.13 21.61 -31.55
CA LEU A 17 -2.26 21.09 -30.50
C LEU A 17 -1.58 19.84 -31.08
N PRO A 18 -0.26 19.68 -30.95
CA PRO A 18 0.40 18.48 -31.44
C PRO A 18 -0.22 17.29 -30.69
N ALA A 19 -0.77 16.35 -31.46
CA ALA A 19 -1.09 15.03 -30.94
C ALA A 19 0.19 14.47 -30.31
N ARG A 20 0.15 14.17 -29.01
CA ARG A 20 1.21 13.43 -28.33
C ARG A 20 1.47 12.15 -29.13
N THR A 21 2.67 12.03 -29.66
CA THR A 21 3.10 10.85 -30.40
C THR A 21 3.27 9.67 -29.45
N GLN A 22 3.02 8.49 -29.98
CA GLN A 22 2.99 7.17 -29.36
C GLN A 22 4.32 6.70 -28.73
N GLU A 23 5.35 7.56 -28.67
CA GLU A 23 6.70 7.22 -28.21
C GLU A 23 6.86 7.21 -26.68
N ASP A 24 5.90 7.75 -25.90
CA ASP A 24 5.96 7.75 -24.43
C ASP A 24 5.31 6.51 -23.76
N LEU A 25 4.81 5.53 -24.53
CA LEU A 25 3.93 4.45 -24.01
C LEU A 25 4.45 3.02 -24.20
N ASN A 26 5.65 2.82 -24.76
CA ASN A 26 6.26 1.50 -24.79
C ASN A 26 7.11 1.31 -23.52
N PHE A 27 6.51 0.78 -22.46
CA PHE A 27 7.27 0.15 -21.38
C PHE A 27 8.02 -1.02 -22.01
N PRO A 28 9.36 -1.06 -21.95
CA PRO A 28 10.12 -1.94 -22.84
C PRO A 28 10.01 -3.43 -22.50
N TYR A 29 9.36 -3.82 -21.39
CA TYR A 29 9.19 -5.23 -21.03
C TYR A 29 7.91 -5.41 -20.20
N VAL A 30 6.94 -6.17 -20.73
CA VAL A 30 5.75 -6.67 -20.02
C VAL A 30 5.82 -8.20 -20.07
N ASN A 31 5.56 -8.92 -18.96
CA ASN A 31 5.67 -10.39 -18.91
C ASN A 31 4.42 -11.01 -19.55
N ASP A 32 4.40 -12.34 -19.63
CA ASP A 32 3.20 -13.09 -20.01
C ASP A 32 2.03 -12.79 -19.05
N ASP A 33 2.31 -12.18 -17.90
CA ASP A 33 1.31 -11.82 -16.92
C ASP A 33 0.75 -10.39 -17.07
N GLY A 34 1.19 -9.62 -18.08
CA GLY A 34 0.72 -8.24 -18.30
C GLY A 34 1.38 -7.18 -17.41
N GLU A 35 2.34 -7.56 -16.57
CA GLU A 35 3.02 -6.71 -15.58
C GLU A 35 4.31 -6.11 -16.14
N GLU A 36 4.70 -4.94 -15.63
CA GLU A 36 5.99 -4.35 -15.94
C GLU A 36 7.14 -5.27 -15.48
N VAL A 37 8.02 -5.67 -16.41
CA VAL A 37 9.10 -6.62 -16.11
C VAL A 37 10.36 -5.92 -15.73
N PHE A 38 10.74 -6.16 -14.49
CA PHE A 38 12.04 -5.89 -13.93
C PHE A 38 12.81 -7.20 -14.01
N GLY A 39 13.46 -7.46 -15.16
CA GLY A 39 14.17 -8.72 -15.38
C GLY A 39 15.40 -8.87 -14.48
N SER A 40 16.22 -9.89 -14.72
CA SER A 40 17.48 -10.15 -13.96
C SER A 40 18.52 -9.01 -13.98
N GLY A 41 18.28 -7.93 -14.75
CA GLY A 41 19.04 -6.68 -14.72
C GLY A 41 18.49 -5.63 -13.75
N TYR A 42 17.41 -5.92 -13.02
CA TYR A 42 16.86 -5.07 -11.98
C TYR A 42 17.80 -5.03 -10.78
N LEU A 43 18.60 -3.98 -10.73
CA LEU A 43 19.58 -3.72 -9.68
C LEU A 43 19.35 -2.29 -9.19
N PRO A 44 18.26 -2.04 -8.45
CA PRO A 44 18.01 -0.74 -7.87
C PRO A 44 19.13 -0.38 -6.90
N GLN A 45 19.41 0.91 -6.84
CA GLN A 45 20.30 1.46 -5.83
C GLN A 45 19.45 1.98 -4.68
N SER A 46 19.95 1.84 -3.46
CA SER A 46 19.42 2.60 -2.34
C SER A 46 19.47 4.10 -2.63
N ALA A 47 18.50 4.82 -2.08
CA ALA A 47 18.44 6.26 -2.18
C ALA A 47 19.74 6.89 -1.68
N ALA A 48 20.18 7.97 -2.31
CA ALA A 48 21.26 8.77 -1.77
C ALA A 48 20.94 9.19 -0.32
N ASP A 49 21.98 9.33 0.52
CA ASP A 49 21.87 9.67 1.95
C ASP A 49 21.35 11.10 2.16
N GLN A 50 20.05 11.25 1.95
CA GLN A 50 19.26 12.47 2.00
C GLN A 50 17.87 12.21 2.61
N SER A 51 17.66 10.98 3.08
CA SER A 51 16.46 10.52 3.78
C SER A 51 16.48 10.99 5.24
N GLN A 52 15.33 11.36 5.80
CA GLN A 52 15.26 11.63 7.23
C GLN A 52 15.60 10.37 8.05
N PRO A 53 16.15 10.52 9.28
CA PRO A 53 16.30 9.41 10.22
C PRO A 53 14.98 8.68 10.46
N LEU A 54 15.05 7.37 10.67
CA LEU A 54 13.92 6.55 11.06
C LEU A 54 13.94 6.34 12.57
N TYR A 55 12.78 6.41 13.20
CA TYR A 55 12.59 6.22 14.64
C TYR A 55 11.73 4.97 14.88
N MET A 56 11.70 4.48 16.12
CA MET A 56 10.76 3.42 16.52
C MET A 56 9.32 3.92 16.46
N ALA A 57 8.43 3.10 15.91
CA ALA A 57 7.03 3.49 15.73
C ALA A 57 6.16 3.20 16.97
N ARG A 58 5.01 3.89 17.07
CA ARG A 58 4.21 3.98 18.30
C ARG A 58 2.94 3.10 18.43
N PRO A 59 2.52 2.26 17.48
CA PRO A 59 1.57 1.20 17.78
C PRO A 59 2.23 -0.17 17.67
N ASN A 60 2.77 -0.60 18.80
CA ASN A 60 3.52 -1.84 18.95
C ASN A 60 2.63 -3.03 19.39
N ALA A 61 1.35 -3.01 19.01
CA ALA A 61 0.38 -4.10 19.21
C ALA A 61 0.50 -4.91 20.52
N GLY A 62 0.55 -4.20 21.65
CA GLY A 62 0.64 -4.81 22.99
C GLY A 62 2.01 -4.71 23.65
N VAL A 63 3.06 -4.29 22.94
CA VAL A 63 4.37 -3.98 23.53
C VAL A 63 4.43 -2.49 23.90
N GLN A 64 4.49 -2.16 25.19
CA GLN A 64 4.76 -0.77 25.59
C GLN A 64 6.22 -0.43 25.32
N ILE A 65 6.48 0.47 24.37
CA ILE A 65 7.79 1.12 24.23
C ILE A 65 7.81 2.33 25.18
N PRO A 66 8.78 2.41 26.11
CA PRO A 66 9.02 3.62 26.90
C PRO A 66 9.19 4.87 26.02
N ASP A 67 8.62 5.99 26.44
CA ASP A 67 8.61 7.25 25.67
C ASP A 67 10.01 7.77 25.32
N ASP A 68 10.98 7.53 26.21
CA ASP A 68 12.39 7.88 26.04
C ASP A 68 13.06 7.05 24.94
N LEU A 69 12.63 5.80 24.73
CA LEU A 69 13.15 4.97 23.66
C LEU A 69 12.73 5.48 22.28
N LEU A 70 11.54 6.04 22.17
CA LEU A 70 10.96 6.54 20.91
C LEU A 70 11.70 7.78 20.35
N LEU A 71 12.62 8.35 21.12
CA LEU A 71 13.50 9.44 20.69
C LEU A 71 14.79 8.95 20.03
N PHE A 72 15.15 7.67 20.19
CA PHE A 72 16.31 7.10 19.51
C PHE A 72 15.93 6.71 18.08
N SER A 73 16.83 7.05 17.15
CA SER A 73 16.71 6.56 15.79
C SER A 73 16.98 5.05 15.74
N GLN A 74 16.45 4.36 14.74
CA GLN A 74 16.70 2.94 14.51
C GLN A 74 18.21 2.65 14.43
N GLU A 75 18.99 3.57 13.86
CA GLU A 75 20.43 3.45 13.74
C GLU A 75 21.17 3.40 15.08
N ALA A 76 20.57 3.89 16.18
CA ALA A 76 21.13 3.72 17.53
C ALA A 76 21.17 2.26 17.99
N PHE A 77 20.32 1.40 17.40
CA PHE A 77 20.26 -0.03 17.65
C PHE A 77 21.02 -0.85 16.60
N ARG A 78 21.67 -0.18 15.63
CA ARG A 78 22.49 -0.86 14.64
C ARG A 78 23.58 -1.65 15.35
N PRO A 79 23.69 -2.97 15.11
CA PRO A 79 24.76 -3.77 15.68
C PRO A 79 26.11 -3.16 15.27
N ASN A 80 26.93 -2.73 16.24
CA ASN A 80 28.26 -2.21 15.95
C ASN A 80 29.17 -3.39 15.55
N PRO A 81 29.70 -3.45 14.32
CA PRO A 81 30.58 -4.54 13.91
C PRO A 81 31.94 -4.53 14.63
N GLN A 82 32.22 -3.52 15.47
CA GLN A 82 33.52 -3.35 16.13
C GLN A 82 33.57 -3.62 17.65
N ASP A 83 32.54 -4.15 18.33
CA ASP A 83 32.70 -4.38 19.78
C ASP A 83 32.18 -5.71 20.32
N PHE A 84 33.07 -6.37 21.07
CA PHE A 84 33.01 -7.69 21.72
C PHE A 84 33.19 -8.94 20.84
N SER A 85 34.39 -9.08 20.27
CA SER A 85 35.05 -10.39 20.40
C SER A 85 35.24 -10.67 21.89
N LEU A 86 34.40 -11.54 22.45
CA LEU A 86 34.71 -12.13 23.75
C LEU A 86 36.11 -12.80 23.66
N PRO A 87 36.93 -12.75 24.72
CA PRO A 87 38.11 -13.61 24.79
C PRO A 87 37.64 -15.04 24.51
N VAL A 88 38.23 -15.66 23.49
CA VAL A 88 38.02 -17.08 23.18
C VAL A 88 38.67 -17.87 24.32
N ASP A 89 37.93 -18.04 25.41
CA ASP A 89 38.21 -19.08 26.38
C ASP A 89 37.12 -20.14 26.19
N PRO A 90 37.46 -21.35 25.69
CA PRO A 90 36.48 -22.40 25.44
C PRO A 90 36.07 -22.99 26.78
N SER A 91 35.22 -22.29 27.53
CA SER A 91 34.40 -22.95 28.54
C SER A 91 33.29 -23.69 27.81
N PRO A 92 33.21 -25.04 27.90
CA PRO A 92 32.12 -25.77 27.32
C PRO A 92 30.82 -25.31 27.98
N ARG A 93 29.96 -24.61 27.24
CA ARG A 93 28.55 -24.49 27.63
C ARG A 93 27.97 -25.91 27.55
N GLN A 94 27.86 -26.56 28.70
CA GLN A 94 26.85 -27.59 28.86
C GLN A 94 25.49 -26.89 28.76
N MET A 95 24.95 -26.85 27.55
CA MET A 95 23.51 -26.72 27.37
C MET A 95 22.89 -27.93 28.08
N PRO A 96 21.97 -27.75 29.05
CA PRO A 96 21.13 -28.84 29.48
C PRO A 96 20.43 -29.38 28.22
N SER A 97 20.63 -30.65 27.90
CA SER A 97 20.07 -31.33 26.73
C SER A 97 18.55 -31.49 26.77
N GLU A 98 17.85 -30.69 27.58
CA GLU A 98 16.43 -30.85 27.92
C GLU A 98 15.68 -29.51 27.99
N VAL A 99 16.15 -28.46 27.31
CA VAL A 99 15.29 -27.29 27.04
C VAL A 99 14.79 -27.40 25.61
N PRO A 100 13.54 -27.85 25.38
CA PRO A 100 13.00 -27.96 24.03
C PRO A 100 12.87 -26.56 23.42
N LEU A 101 13.24 -26.44 22.15
CA LEU A 101 13.00 -25.23 21.37
C LEU A 101 11.50 -24.94 21.35
N LEU A 102 11.08 -23.68 21.45
CA LEU A 102 9.67 -23.25 21.40
C LEU A 102 8.91 -23.83 20.18
N ARG A 103 9.64 -24.08 19.09
CA ARG A 103 9.18 -24.76 17.87
C ARG A 103 8.82 -26.25 18.07
N GLU A 104 9.53 -26.96 18.94
CA GLU A 104 9.27 -28.37 19.27
C GLU A 104 8.11 -28.51 20.26
N ILE A 105 7.94 -27.55 21.17
CA ILE A 105 6.78 -27.48 22.08
C ILE A 105 5.49 -27.25 21.27
N ARG A 106 5.48 -26.34 20.29
CA ARG A 106 4.29 -26.01 19.48
C ARG A 106 3.86 -27.14 18.53
N ARG A 107 4.77 -28.00 18.05
CA ARG A 107 4.45 -29.17 17.22
C ARG A 107 3.75 -30.30 17.97
N GLN A 108 3.78 -30.29 19.30
CA GLN A 108 3.13 -31.30 20.14
C GLN A 108 1.68 -30.96 20.49
N PHE A 109 1.19 -29.77 20.11
CA PHE A 109 -0.21 -29.39 20.27
C PHE A 109 -0.93 -29.58 18.92
N THR A 110 -1.91 -30.47 18.89
CA THR A 110 -2.90 -30.49 17.80
C THR A 110 -3.73 -29.23 17.92
N PRO A 111 -4.02 -28.47 16.83
CA PRO A 111 -4.89 -27.31 16.85
C PRO A 111 -6.35 -27.76 17.00
N SER A 112 -6.65 -28.31 18.18
CA SER A 112 -7.97 -28.66 18.61
C SER A 112 -8.30 -27.68 19.73
N GLN A 113 -9.08 -26.66 19.38
CA GLN A 113 -9.62 -25.66 20.29
C GLN A 113 -8.55 -24.72 20.87
N ILE A 114 -7.96 -23.87 20.01
CA ILE A 114 -7.52 -22.55 20.51
C ILE A 114 -8.81 -21.85 20.95
N PRO A 115 -9.02 -21.57 22.25
CA PRO A 115 -10.13 -20.72 22.65
C PRO A 115 -9.92 -19.40 21.94
N ARG A 116 -10.92 -18.95 21.20
CA ARG A 116 -10.96 -17.62 20.59
C ARG A 116 -10.44 -16.64 21.64
N LEU A 117 -9.30 -15.99 21.37
CA LEU A 117 -8.83 -14.92 22.22
C LEU A 117 -9.92 -13.85 22.16
N GLU A 118 -10.81 -13.86 23.16
CA GLU A 118 -11.63 -12.69 23.45
C GLU A 118 -10.62 -11.56 23.63
N PRO A 119 -10.63 -10.53 22.76
CA PRO A 119 -9.62 -9.50 22.80
C PRO A 119 -9.67 -8.93 24.21
N SER A 120 -8.58 -9.08 24.96
CA SER A 120 -8.42 -8.48 26.29
C SER A 120 -8.23 -6.98 26.12
N ARG A 121 -9.21 -6.32 25.49
CA ARG A 121 -9.32 -4.87 25.45
C ARG A 121 -9.59 -4.45 26.90
N PRO A 122 -8.68 -3.74 27.57
CA PRO A 122 -8.98 -3.18 28.87
C PRO A 122 -10.26 -2.34 28.74
N SER A 123 -11.24 -2.61 29.60
CA SER A 123 -12.47 -1.83 29.64
C SER A 123 -12.12 -0.38 30.01
N VAL A 124 -12.11 0.51 29.02
CA VAL A 124 -11.81 1.94 29.25
C VAL A 124 -13.05 2.61 29.86
N PRO A 125 -12.90 3.41 30.93
CA PRO A 125 -13.99 4.21 31.47
C PRO A 125 -14.55 5.12 30.38
N LYS A 126 -15.89 5.22 30.29
CA LYS A 126 -16.60 6.09 29.34
C LYS A 126 -16.04 7.52 29.41
N ILE A 127 -15.16 7.86 28.47
CA ILE A 127 -14.71 9.24 28.29
C ILE A 127 -15.90 9.98 27.70
N SER A 128 -16.43 10.89 28.50
CA SER A 128 -17.46 11.86 28.14
C SER A 128 -17.04 12.63 26.89
N ALA A 129 -17.78 12.43 25.79
CA ALA A 129 -17.95 13.33 24.65
C ALA A 129 -16.72 14.19 24.27
N ALA A 130 -15.64 13.55 23.83
CA ALA A 130 -14.75 14.20 22.87
C ALA A 130 -15.46 14.16 21.51
N THR A 131 -15.52 15.29 20.80
CA THR A 131 -16.14 15.48 19.49
C THR A 131 -16.00 14.27 18.55
N ALA A 132 -17.06 13.97 17.79
CA ALA A 132 -17.20 12.93 16.77
C ALA A 132 -16.18 13.05 15.60
N ALA A 133 -14.89 13.08 15.93
CA ALA A 133 -13.81 13.14 14.97
C ALA A 133 -13.70 11.77 14.28
N GLU A 134 -13.68 11.81 12.96
CA GLU A 134 -13.71 10.65 12.09
C GLU A 134 -12.55 10.73 11.13
N MET A 135 -12.03 9.57 10.75
CA MET A 135 -11.20 9.43 9.57
C MET A 135 -11.99 8.77 8.44
N ARG A 136 -11.57 9.02 7.20
CA ARG A 136 -12.06 8.30 6.02
C ARG A 136 -10.87 7.82 5.19
N VAL A 137 -10.94 6.58 4.73
CA VAL A 137 -10.04 6.08 3.69
C VAL A 137 -10.84 5.90 2.41
N HIS A 138 -10.48 6.66 1.39
CA HIS A 138 -11.07 6.60 0.06
C HIS A 138 -10.18 5.71 -0.80
N TYR A 139 -10.54 4.44 -0.97
CA TYR A 139 -9.92 3.55 -1.94
C TYR A 139 -10.47 3.89 -3.32
N VAL A 140 -9.72 4.70 -4.07
CA VAL A 140 -10.18 5.33 -5.30
C VAL A 140 -10.19 4.31 -6.42
N PHE A 141 -11.29 4.25 -7.18
CA PHE A 141 -11.32 3.46 -8.40
C PHE A 141 -10.50 4.14 -9.49
N VAL A 142 -9.44 3.45 -9.92
CA VAL A 142 -8.45 3.94 -10.89
C VAL A 142 -8.28 2.97 -12.07
N GLY A 143 -9.21 2.04 -12.26
CA GLY A 143 -8.98 0.88 -13.11
C GLY A 143 -8.18 -0.19 -12.36
N GLN A 144 -7.36 -0.95 -13.08
CA GLN A 144 -6.40 -1.88 -12.46
C GLN A 144 -5.32 -1.06 -11.76
N GLY A 145 -5.09 -1.32 -10.48
CA GLY A 145 -4.12 -0.58 -9.65
C GLY A 145 -4.67 -0.09 -8.32
N ALA A 146 -3.87 0.72 -7.63
CA ALA A 146 -4.16 1.20 -6.29
C ALA A 146 -3.91 2.70 -6.13
N GLY A 147 -4.78 3.33 -5.33
CA GLY A 147 -4.61 4.71 -4.88
C GLY A 147 -5.64 5.01 -3.81
N ALA A 148 -5.18 5.52 -2.67
CA ALA A 148 -6.04 5.83 -1.53
C ALA A 148 -5.78 7.22 -0.96
N ILE A 149 -6.87 7.91 -0.59
CA ILE A 149 -6.80 9.16 0.18
C ILE A 149 -7.21 8.86 1.62
N VAL A 150 -6.32 9.14 2.56
CA VAL A 150 -6.57 9.06 4.00
C VAL A 150 -6.91 10.46 4.50
N GLU A 151 -8.20 10.73 4.63
CA GLU A 151 -8.75 11.97 5.18
C GLU A 151 -8.73 11.87 6.71
N LEU A 152 -7.90 12.69 7.35
CA LEU A 152 -7.84 12.86 8.79
C LEU A 152 -8.38 14.25 9.18
N PRO A 153 -8.89 14.43 10.41
CA PRO A 153 -9.28 15.75 10.89
C PRO A 153 -8.13 16.76 10.91
N CYS A 154 -6.88 16.29 11.02
CA CYS A 154 -5.68 17.12 11.11
C CYS A 154 -4.88 17.23 9.80
N GLY A 155 -5.27 16.53 8.73
CA GLY A 155 -4.57 16.59 7.44
C GLY A 155 -4.92 15.45 6.50
N VAL A 156 -4.13 15.28 5.44
CA VAL A 156 -4.37 14.32 4.37
C VAL A 156 -3.11 13.52 4.08
N ALA A 157 -3.20 12.20 4.16
CA ALA A 157 -2.22 11.31 3.59
C ALA A 157 -2.73 10.69 2.29
N VAL A 158 -1.82 10.33 1.40
CA VAL A 158 -2.14 9.60 0.17
C VAL A 158 -1.25 8.36 0.09
N VAL A 159 -1.83 7.21 -0.23
CA VAL A 159 -1.11 5.94 -0.46
C VAL A 159 -1.31 5.56 -1.91
N ASP A 160 -0.22 5.56 -2.68
CA ASP A 160 -0.19 5.37 -4.14
C ASP A 160 -1.02 6.40 -4.94
N LEU A 161 -0.73 6.47 -6.23
CA LEU A 161 -1.24 7.47 -7.18
C LEU A 161 -1.89 6.86 -8.42
N GLY A 162 -2.22 5.58 -8.38
CA GLY A 162 -3.23 5.03 -9.26
C GLY A 162 -2.74 4.24 -10.46
N GLY A 163 -3.74 3.83 -11.23
CA GLY A 163 -3.76 2.63 -12.02
C GLY A 163 -3.21 2.67 -13.45
N GLU A 164 -3.26 1.49 -14.05
CA GLU A 164 -2.91 1.20 -15.44
C GLU A 164 -3.86 1.84 -16.45
N TYR A 165 -3.40 1.84 -17.70
CA TYR A 165 -4.19 2.32 -18.83
C TYR A 165 -5.21 1.26 -19.25
N GLY A 166 -6.46 1.38 -18.80
CA GLY A 166 -7.54 0.46 -19.18
C GLY A 166 -8.31 0.88 -20.45
N GLY A 167 -9.17 -0.01 -20.98
CA GLY A 167 -10.30 0.42 -21.83
C GLY A 167 -10.20 0.29 -23.36
N GLY A 168 -9.68 -0.81 -23.93
CA GLY A 168 -9.84 -1.09 -25.37
C GLY A 168 -9.45 0.10 -26.30
N GLU A 169 -10.29 0.46 -27.28
CA GLU A 169 -10.02 1.56 -28.23
C GLU A 169 -9.90 2.96 -27.58
N ALA A 170 -10.33 3.14 -26.34
CA ALA A 170 -10.22 4.40 -25.59
C ALA A 170 -9.43 4.20 -24.30
N LYS A 171 -8.10 4.41 -24.37
CA LYS A 171 -7.19 4.32 -23.22
C LYS A 171 -7.59 5.31 -22.12
N VAL A 172 -8.06 4.80 -20.98
CA VAL A 172 -8.32 5.57 -19.77
C VAL A 172 -7.10 5.50 -18.87
N ASP A 173 -6.49 6.66 -18.58
CA ASP A 173 -5.33 6.78 -17.69
C ASP A 173 -5.79 6.70 -16.22
N GLY A 174 -5.52 5.57 -15.55
CA GLY A 174 -5.86 5.36 -14.15
C GLY A 174 -5.20 6.35 -13.19
N GLY A 175 -3.98 6.78 -13.49
CA GLY A 175 -3.29 7.84 -12.75
C GLY A 175 -3.99 9.20 -12.88
N ALA A 176 -4.48 9.54 -14.06
CA ALA A 176 -5.26 10.75 -14.27
C ALA A 176 -6.61 10.69 -13.52
N LEU A 177 -7.27 9.53 -13.49
CA LEU A 177 -8.50 9.33 -12.71
C LEU A 177 -8.27 9.59 -11.22
N PHE A 178 -7.17 9.08 -10.66
CA PHE A 178 -6.81 9.34 -9.27
C PHE A 178 -6.67 10.83 -8.99
N VAL A 179 -5.88 11.54 -9.81
CA VAL A 179 -5.60 12.96 -9.61
C VAL A 179 -6.84 13.82 -9.82
N ASP A 180 -7.73 13.45 -10.74
CA ASP A 180 -9.02 14.14 -10.89
C ASP A 180 -9.96 13.91 -9.70
N TYR A 181 -9.96 12.70 -9.11
CA TYR A 181 -10.64 12.45 -7.84
C TYR A 181 -10.05 13.31 -6.71
N LEU A 182 -8.72 13.33 -6.57
CA LEU A 182 -8.00 14.11 -5.57
C LEU A 182 -8.29 15.62 -5.68
N LYS A 183 -8.34 16.17 -6.90
CA LYS A 183 -8.71 17.58 -7.14
C LYS A 183 -10.14 17.87 -6.66
N ARG A 184 -11.10 17.01 -7.01
CA ARG A 184 -12.50 17.13 -6.54
C ARG A 184 -12.59 17.03 -5.02
N PHE A 185 -11.82 16.11 -4.43
CA PHE A 185 -11.71 15.98 -2.97
C PHE A 185 -11.24 17.30 -2.34
N PHE A 186 -10.14 17.89 -2.80
CA PHE A 186 -9.66 19.15 -2.23
C PHE A 186 -10.57 20.36 -2.51
N ASP A 187 -11.26 20.39 -3.65
CA ASP A 187 -12.24 21.44 -3.95
C ASP A 187 -13.44 21.37 -2.97
N GLN A 188 -13.79 20.17 -2.48
CA GLN A 188 -14.80 19.96 -1.43
C GLN A 188 -14.26 20.16 -0.01
N HIS A 189 -12.95 20.12 0.18
CA HIS A 189 -12.27 20.22 1.48
C HIS A 189 -11.22 21.34 1.50
N PRO A 190 -11.64 22.62 1.36
CA PRO A 190 -10.72 23.76 1.28
C PRO A 190 -9.86 23.96 2.53
N GLN A 191 -10.26 23.40 3.68
CA GLN A 191 -9.48 23.43 4.92
C GLN A 191 -8.12 22.74 4.82
N TYR A 192 -7.94 21.80 3.88
CA TYR A 192 -6.65 21.14 3.65
C TYR A 192 -5.74 21.92 2.69
N HIS A 193 -6.20 23.06 2.17
CA HIS A 193 -5.39 23.96 1.34
C HIS A 193 -4.67 23.27 0.17
N LYS A 194 -5.34 22.29 -0.48
CA LYS A 194 -4.78 21.50 -1.59
C LYS A 194 -3.40 20.89 -1.25
N THR A 195 -3.23 20.46 0.00
CA THR A 195 -1.96 19.92 0.50
C THR A 195 -2.12 18.46 0.88
N ILE A 196 -1.22 17.64 0.37
CA ILE A 196 -0.94 16.29 0.87
C ILE A 196 0.18 16.43 1.91
N ASP A 197 -0.11 16.11 3.16
CA ASP A 197 0.85 16.20 4.27
C ASP A 197 1.92 15.11 4.15
N THR A 198 1.52 13.90 3.76
CA THR A 198 2.44 12.82 3.40
C THR A 198 1.88 11.98 2.25
N LEU A 199 2.71 11.75 1.24
CA LEU A 199 2.43 10.88 0.11
C LEU A 199 3.34 9.67 0.22
N ILE A 200 2.77 8.48 0.27
CA ILE A 200 3.50 7.23 0.30
C ILE A 200 3.33 6.51 -1.03
N LEU A 201 4.44 6.17 -1.68
CA LEU A 201 4.47 5.27 -2.83
C LEU A 201 4.98 3.91 -2.35
N SER A 202 4.17 2.88 -2.53
CA SER A 202 4.51 1.54 -2.06
C SER A 202 5.70 0.98 -2.85
N HIS A 203 5.62 0.95 -4.18
CA HIS A 203 6.68 0.49 -5.07
C HIS A 203 6.51 1.11 -6.47
N PRO A 204 7.49 1.00 -7.40
CA PRO A 204 7.49 1.79 -8.62
C PRO A 204 6.55 1.30 -9.73
N HIS A 205 5.72 0.26 -9.56
CA HIS A 205 4.87 -0.21 -10.68
C HIS A 205 3.89 0.84 -11.17
N ALA A 206 3.59 0.74 -12.47
CA ALA A 206 2.79 1.71 -13.20
C ALA A 206 1.42 1.92 -12.56
N ASP A 207 0.76 0.86 -12.12
CA ASP A 207 -0.56 0.86 -11.48
C ASP A 207 -0.58 1.33 -10.02
N HIS A 208 0.59 1.73 -9.50
CA HIS A 208 0.77 2.43 -8.23
C HIS A 208 1.25 3.88 -8.40
N ILE A 209 2.05 4.18 -9.42
CA ILE A 209 2.71 5.49 -9.54
C ILE A 209 2.25 6.33 -10.74
N ASN A 210 1.27 5.87 -11.52
CA ASN A 210 0.99 6.52 -12.79
C ASN A 210 0.52 7.97 -12.67
N GLY A 211 -0.19 8.30 -11.60
CA GLY A 211 -0.69 9.65 -11.33
C GLY A 211 0.37 10.70 -11.06
N ILE A 212 1.66 10.36 -10.88
CA ILE A 212 2.74 11.33 -10.65
C ILE A 212 2.74 12.45 -11.68
N THR A 213 2.62 12.14 -12.97
CA THR A 213 2.68 13.14 -14.04
C THR A 213 1.52 14.13 -13.94
N ALA A 214 0.31 13.63 -13.68
CA ALA A 214 -0.87 14.46 -13.51
C ALA A 214 -0.80 15.27 -12.19
N LEU A 215 -0.27 14.68 -11.11
CA LEU A 215 -0.12 15.33 -9.82
C LEU A 215 0.82 16.54 -9.91
N LYS A 216 1.97 16.41 -10.59
CA LYS A 216 2.90 17.52 -10.84
C LYS A 216 2.23 18.72 -11.53
N ALA A 217 1.22 18.46 -12.37
CA ALA A 217 0.48 19.50 -13.10
C ALA A 217 -0.79 19.98 -12.37
N SER A 218 -1.16 19.39 -11.24
CA SER A 218 -2.46 19.59 -10.58
C SER A 218 -2.55 20.86 -9.73
N GLY A 219 -1.40 21.42 -9.33
CA GLY A 219 -1.32 22.50 -8.33
C GLY A 219 -1.51 22.04 -6.88
N VAL A 220 -1.58 20.72 -6.62
CA VAL A 220 -1.54 20.15 -5.27
C VAL A 220 -0.12 20.24 -4.72
N THR A 221 0.01 20.64 -3.46
CA THR A 221 1.29 20.66 -2.73
C THR A 221 1.54 19.32 -2.06
N VAL A 222 2.75 18.77 -2.21
CA VAL A 222 3.21 17.56 -1.51
C VAL A 222 4.25 17.98 -0.48
N ARG A 223 3.92 17.84 0.82
CA ARG A 223 4.82 18.26 1.91
C ARG A 223 5.88 17.22 2.23
N ALA A 224 5.52 15.94 2.16
CA ALA A 224 6.45 14.83 2.38
C ALA A 224 6.19 13.71 1.38
N LEU A 225 7.26 13.07 0.92
CA LEU A 225 7.24 11.84 0.13
C LEU A 225 7.91 10.71 0.93
N VAL A 226 7.26 9.56 0.96
CA VAL A 226 7.80 8.31 1.46
C VAL A 226 7.79 7.30 0.31
N ASP A 227 8.90 6.64 0.05
CA ASP A 227 8.97 5.53 -0.90
C ASP A 227 9.87 4.41 -0.36
N ASN A 228 10.02 3.34 -1.14
CA ASN A 228 10.81 2.18 -0.78
C ASN A 228 12.34 2.38 -0.93
N GLY A 229 12.83 3.60 -1.11
CA GLY A 229 14.24 3.92 -1.27
C GLY A 229 14.86 3.49 -2.60
N GLN A 230 14.19 2.68 -3.41
CA GLN A 230 14.76 2.19 -4.65
C GLN A 230 14.91 3.33 -5.65
N SER A 231 16.09 3.36 -6.28
CA SER A 231 16.50 4.40 -7.22
C SER A 231 17.09 3.77 -8.47
N GLY A 232 16.82 4.38 -9.62
CA GLY A 232 17.28 3.88 -10.91
C GLY A 232 17.02 4.85 -12.04
N ASN A 233 17.53 4.53 -13.23
CA ASN A 233 17.46 5.40 -14.41
C ASN A 233 16.65 4.80 -15.57
N GLN A 234 15.93 3.71 -15.32
CA GLN A 234 15.09 3.02 -16.31
C GLN A 234 13.62 3.02 -15.88
N ALA A 235 12.75 3.09 -16.87
CA ALA A 235 11.31 2.83 -16.76
C ALA A 235 10.63 3.54 -15.55
N SER A 236 9.70 2.87 -14.88
CA SER A 236 8.94 3.45 -13.78
C SER A 236 9.79 3.71 -12.51
N LEU A 237 10.89 2.97 -12.32
CA LEU A 237 11.87 3.27 -11.25
C LEU A 237 12.53 4.65 -11.46
N LYS A 238 12.80 5.05 -12.70
CA LYS A 238 13.24 6.43 -13.01
C LYS A 238 12.15 7.44 -12.67
N LYS A 239 10.88 7.12 -12.95
CA LYS A 239 9.74 8.00 -12.65
C LYS A 239 9.59 8.24 -11.14
N GLN A 240 9.76 7.21 -10.31
CA GLN A 240 9.84 7.34 -8.85
C GLN A 240 11.03 8.21 -8.43
N THR A 241 12.22 7.94 -8.96
CA THR A 241 13.46 8.69 -8.66
C THR A 241 13.31 10.19 -9.01
N ASP A 242 12.83 10.50 -10.22
CA ASP A 242 12.60 11.88 -10.68
C ASP A 242 11.48 12.58 -9.88
N PHE A 243 10.54 11.82 -9.31
CA PHE A 243 9.47 12.39 -8.49
C PHE A 243 9.98 12.80 -7.12
N ARG A 244 10.87 12.00 -6.53
CA ARG A 244 11.58 12.37 -5.30
C ARG A 244 12.33 13.69 -5.46
N ASP A 245 13.07 13.85 -6.54
CA ASP A 245 13.80 15.09 -6.83
C ASP A 245 12.82 16.26 -7.01
N TRP A 246 11.72 16.04 -7.74
CA TRP A 246 10.68 17.05 -7.90
C TRP A 246 10.08 17.50 -6.56
N VAL A 247 9.72 16.59 -5.65
CA VAL A 247 9.16 16.95 -4.34
C VAL A 247 10.13 17.81 -3.55
N ARG A 248 11.43 17.46 -3.57
CA ARG A 248 12.48 18.20 -2.87
C ARG A 248 12.74 19.57 -3.46
N ASP A 249 12.77 19.69 -4.79
CA ASP A 249 12.92 20.97 -5.49
C ASP A 249 11.75 21.92 -5.20
N HIS A 250 10.60 21.38 -4.78
CA HIS A 250 9.43 22.14 -4.33
C HIS A 250 9.34 22.28 -2.80
N GLY A 251 10.43 22.02 -2.08
CA GLY A 251 10.55 22.23 -0.63
C GLY A 251 9.94 21.12 0.24
N GLY A 252 9.54 20.00 -0.35
CA GLY A 252 9.04 18.84 0.37
C GLY A 252 10.14 18.01 1.03
N GLN A 253 9.76 17.28 2.07
CA GLN A 253 10.60 16.32 2.77
C GLN A 253 10.58 14.96 2.05
N TYR A 254 11.61 14.15 2.30
CA TYR A 254 11.73 12.80 1.76
C TYR A 254 12.27 11.82 2.80
N THR A 255 11.66 10.63 2.86
CA THR A 255 12.17 9.48 3.62
C THR A 255 12.04 8.20 2.80
N ALA A 256 13.13 7.43 2.78
CA ALA A 256 13.14 6.05 2.31
C ALA A 256 12.77 5.09 3.45
N VAL A 257 11.84 4.17 3.21
CA VAL A 257 11.64 2.98 4.05
C VAL A 257 12.40 1.82 3.41
N GLU A 258 13.58 1.53 3.96
CA GLU A 258 14.47 0.45 3.49
C GLU A 258 14.72 -0.53 4.63
N LEU A 259 14.67 -1.83 4.34
CA LEU A 259 14.89 -2.90 5.30
C LEU A 259 16.22 -2.72 6.06
N SER A 260 17.28 -2.30 5.36
CA SER A 260 18.61 -2.09 5.94
C SER A 260 18.69 -0.97 6.99
N ARG A 261 17.62 -0.19 7.14
CA ARG A 261 17.48 0.91 8.11
C ARG A 261 16.51 0.56 9.25
N GLN A 262 15.98 -0.66 9.29
CA GLN A 262 15.03 -1.14 10.30
C GLN A 262 15.71 -2.17 11.20
N PHE A 263 16.14 -1.75 12.39
CA PHE A 263 16.91 -2.60 13.31
C PHE A 263 16.09 -3.18 14.46
N THR A 264 14.84 -2.73 14.62
CA THR A 264 13.92 -3.19 15.66
C THR A 264 12.63 -3.68 15.03
N ALA A 265 11.99 -4.69 15.64
CA ALA A 265 10.68 -5.21 15.21
C ALA A 265 9.52 -4.32 15.70
N THR A 266 9.65 -3.00 15.55
CA THR A 266 8.66 -2.02 16.05
C THR A 266 7.98 -1.21 14.96
N GLY A 267 8.35 -1.48 13.70
CA GLY A 267 8.08 -0.55 12.61
C GLY A 267 8.96 0.69 12.70
N VAL A 268 8.78 1.57 11.73
CA VAL A 268 9.49 2.83 11.60
C VAL A 268 8.54 3.99 11.40
N THR A 269 8.93 5.13 11.95
CA THR A 269 8.27 6.41 11.73
C THR A 269 9.28 7.52 11.55
N SER A 270 8.84 8.67 11.04
CA SER A 270 9.59 9.92 10.91
C SER A 270 8.58 11.06 10.73
N ALA A 271 9.03 12.31 10.80
CA ALA A 271 8.16 13.46 10.52
C ALA A 271 7.60 13.45 9.08
N ALA A 272 8.24 12.74 8.15
CA ALA A 272 7.74 12.54 6.80
C ALA A 272 6.70 11.40 6.71
N ILE A 273 6.82 10.36 7.53
CA ILE A 273 5.88 9.23 7.59
C ILE A 273 4.62 9.62 8.37
N ASP A 274 4.78 10.27 9.51
CA ASP A 274 3.70 10.58 10.44
C ASP A 274 3.74 12.05 10.87
N PRO A 275 3.27 12.98 10.01
CA PRO A 275 3.16 14.39 10.35
C PRO A 275 1.92 14.73 11.19
N PHE A 276 1.17 13.73 11.68
CA PHE A 276 -0.18 13.93 12.20
C PHE A 276 -0.25 13.89 13.73
N ASP A 277 -0.93 14.87 14.32
CA ASP A 277 -1.20 14.88 15.77
C ASP A 277 -2.45 14.07 16.17
N CYS A 278 -3.26 13.65 15.19
CA CYS A 278 -4.57 13.06 15.43
C CYS A 278 -4.67 11.56 15.13
N ALA A 279 -3.64 10.99 14.50
CA ALA A 279 -3.49 9.59 14.13
C ALA A 279 -2.03 9.19 14.31
N THR A 280 -1.70 7.91 14.11
CA THR A 280 -0.33 7.43 14.05
C THR A 280 -0.14 6.63 12.77
N ILE A 281 0.95 6.91 12.05
CA ILE A 281 1.34 6.16 10.85
C ILE A 281 2.69 5.50 11.10
N SER A 282 2.77 4.21 10.78
CA SER A 282 3.98 3.40 10.94
C SER A 282 4.22 2.60 9.67
N ALA A 283 5.46 2.55 9.22
CA ALA A 283 5.86 1.67 8.14
C ALA A 283 6.60 0.43 8.69
N PHE A 284 6.50 -0.73 8.05
CA PHE A 284 7.06 -1.98 8.58
C PHE A 284 8.01 -2.69 7.63
N TRP A 285 8.00 -2.30 6.36
CA TRP A 285 8.70 -2.99 5.30
C TRP A 285 8.88 -2.03 4.13
N GLY A 286 9.87 -2.32 3.29
CA GLY A 286 10.18 -1.55 2.08
C GLY A 286 11.65 -1.69 1.72
N GLY A 287 11.99 -1.51 0.45
CA GLY A 287 13.37 -1.26 0.04
C GLY A 287 14.40 -2.30 0.47
N ALA A 288 14.04 -3.58 0.39
CA ALA A 288 14.87 -4.73 0.79
C ALA A 288 16.03 -5.03 -0.19
N ASN A 289 16.80 -4.01 -0.58
CA ASN A 289 17.85 -4.13 -1.59
C ASN A 289 18.95 -5.13 -1.20
N GLU A 290 19.18 -5.32 0.10
CA GLU A 290 20.11 -6.32 0.61
C GLU A 290 19.71 -7.77 0.31
N LEU A 291 18.46 -8.03 -0.06
CA LEU A 291 17.95 -9.34 -0.43
C LEU A 291 18.08 -9.64 -1.94
N LEU A 292 18.67 -8.73 -2.74
CA LEU A 292 18.71 -8.80 -4.23
C LEU A 292 19.69 -9.82 -4.88
N PRO A 293 19.99 -10.97 -4.28
CA PRO A 293 20.09 -12.14 -5.15
C PRO A 293 19.12 -13.26 -4.77
N LYS A 294 18.31 -13.06 -3.72
CA LYS A 294 17.25 -13.98 -3.36
C LYS A 294 16.12 -13.86 -4.37
N ALA A 295 15.66 -15.00 -4.89
CA ALA A 295 14.51 -15.06 -5.79
C ALA A 295 13.28 -14.40 -5.18
N GLY A 296 12.52 -13.70 -6.01
CA GLY A 296 11.35 -12.89 -5.62
C GLY A 296 11.67 -11.40 -5.39
N TYR A 297 12.93 -11.02 -5.22
CA TYR A 297 13.31 -9.59 -5.05
C TYR A 297 13.77 -8.94 -6.35
N GLU A 298 13.93 -9.70 -7.43
CA GLU A 298 14.07 -9.16 -8.78
C GLU A 298 12.81 -8.40 -9.24
N ASN A 299 11.67 -8.60 -8.58
CA ASN A 299 10.42 -7.87 -8.79
C ASN A 299 10.23 -6.79 -7.68
N PRO A 300 9.93 -5.52 -8.03
CA PRO A 300 9.68 -4.45 -7.07
C PRO A 300 8.54 -4.68 -6.07
N ASN A 301 7.60 -5.59 -6.34
CA ASN A 301 6.48 -5.96 -5.47
C ASN A 301 6.91 -6.26 -4.02
N ASN A 302 7.92 -7.12 -3.85
CA ASN A 302 8.44 -7.48 -2.53
C ASN A 302 9.24 -6.36 -1.84
N HIS A 303 9.40 -5.21 -2.51
CA HIS A 303 9.94 -3.99 -1.93
C HIS A 303 8.86 -2.97 -1.59
N SER A 304 7.57 -3.34 -1.64
CA SER A 304 6.45 -2.48 -1.24
C SER A 304 6.64 -1.84 0.13
N VAL A 305 6.33 -0.56 0.28
CA VAL A 305 6.19 0.07 1.59
C VAL A 305 4.89 -0.38 2.24
N LEU A 306 4.99 -1.10 3.35
CA LEU A 306 3.83 -1.54 4.13
C LEU A 306 3.55 -0.54 5.24
N LEU A 307 2.28 -0.16 5.41
CA LEU A 307 1.87 0.89 6.34
C LEU A 307 0.71 0.45 7.23
N ARG A 308 0.79 0.83 8.50
CA ARG A 308 -0.32 0.80 9.46
C ARG A 308 -0.72 2.23 9.82
N ILE A 309 -2.02 2.45 9.93
CA ILE A 309 -2.60 3.70 10.40
C ILE A 309 -3.51 3.40 11.57
N ASP A 310 -3.25 4.03 12.71
CA ASP A 310 -4.09 3.97 13.91
C ASP A 310 -4.76 5.31 14.20
N PHE A 311 -6.07 5.29 14.43
CA PHE A 311 -6.89 6.44 14.77
C PHE A 311 -7.79 6.11 15.96
N GLY A 312 -7.29 6.37 17.17
CA GLY A 312 -7.95 5.90 18.38
C GLY A 312 -7.93 4.38 18.44
N GLN A 313 -9.11 3.74 18.45
CA GLN A 313 -9.24 2.28 18.39
C GLN A 313 -9.38 1.75 16.97
N ALA A 314 -9.40 2.61 15.95
CA ALA A 314 -9.51 2.17 14.58
C ALA A 314 -8.13 1.91 13.96
N SER A 315 -7.96 0.80 13.25
CA SER A 315 -6.69 0.43 12.61
C SER A 315 -6.85 0.02 11.15
N PHE A 316 -5.88 0.39 10.32
CA PHE A 316 -5.83 0.13 8.88
C PHE A 316 -4.44 -0.38 8.46
N LEU A 317 -4.37 -1.37 7.58
CA LEU A 317 -3.13 -1.90 7.02
C LEU A 317 -3.13 -1.82 5.48
N PHE A 318 -2.03 -1.34 4.91
CA PHE A 318 -1.77 -1.28 3.47
C PHE A 318 -0.58 -2.17 3.16
N LEU A 319 -0.79 -3.15 2.28
CA LEU A 319 0.21 -4.17 1.96
C LEU A 319 0.95 -3.92 0.63
N GLY A 320 0.48 -2.95 -0.17
CA GLY A 320 0.92 -2.81 -1.56
C GLY A 320 0.77 -4.15 -2.31
N ASP A 321 1.80 -4.52 -3.04
CA ASP A 321 1.83 -5.75 -3.83
C ASP A 321 2.77 -6.79 -3.23
N LEU A 322 2.87 -6.83 -1.90
CA LEU A 322 3.67 -7.83 -1.20
C LEU A 322 3.30 -9.25 -1.68
N GLN A 323 4.30 -10.00 -2.13
CA GLN A 323 4.13 -11.39 -2.57
C GLN A 323 4.51 -12.37 -1.46
N ASP A 324 4.24 -13.65 -1.69
CA ASP A 324 4.46 -14.74 -0.72
C ASP A 324 5.86 -14.74 -0.08
N GLN A 325 6.92 -14.54 -0.86
CA GLN A 325 8.29 -14.53 -0.39
C GLN A 325 8.59 -13.31 0.49
N GLY A 326 8.09 -12.14 0.11
CA GLY A 326 8.20 -10.92 0.92
C GLY A 326 7.41 -11.04 2.22
N ALA A 327 6.21 -11.63 2.19
CA ALA A 327 5.40 -11.90 3.37
C ALA A 327 6.13 -12.82 4.36
N ALA A 328 6.75 -13.90 3.89
CA ALA A 328 7.52 -14.80 4.75
C ALA A 328 8.71 -14.10 5.43
N ASP A 329 9.42 -13.24 4.69
CA ASP A 329 10.56 -12.49 5.23
C ASP A 329 10.12 -11.40 6.21
N LEU A 330 9.01 -10.72 5.93
CA LEU A 330 8.37 -9.77 6.84
C LEU A 330 8.02 -10.45 8.17
N LEU A 331 7.31 -11.58 8.14
CA LEU A 331 6.92 -12.29 9.36
C LEU A 331 8.13 -12.79 10.14
N THR A 332 9.22 -13.16 9.45
CA THR A 332 10.49 -13.51 10.10
C THR A 332 11.11 -12.31 10.79
N GLN A 333 11.14 -11.14 10.15
CA GLN A 333 11.67 -9.91 10.75
C GLN A 333 10.87 -9.48 11.99
N TYR A 334 9.55 -9.75 12.01
CA TYR A 334 8.64 -9.38 13.08
C TYR A 334 8.22 -10.55 13.96
N GLU A 335 8.98 -11.65 14.00
CA GLU A 335 8.58 -12.87 14.73
C GLU A 335 8.33 -12.63 16.23
N GLU A 336 8.98 -11.62 16.81
CA GLU A 336 8.82 -11.20 18.21
C GLU A 336 7.66 -10.21 18.44
N ASN A 337 7.05 -9.68 17.37
CA ASN A 337 6.00 -8.67 17.41
C ASN A 337 4.96 -8.83 16.27
N LEU A 338 4.48 -10.05 16.05
CA LEU A 338 3.48 -10.35 15.00
C LEU A 338 2.16 -9.60 15.20
N GLY A 339 1.84 -9.18 16.42
CA GLY A 339 0.67 -8.35 16.69
C GLY A 339 0.67 -7.04 15.91
N ALA A 340 1.83 -6.54 15.45
CA ALA A 340 1.94 -5.31 14.67
C ALA A 340 1.04 -5.30 13.43
N PHE A 341 0.72 -6.48 12.90
CA PHE A 341 -0.14 -6.66 11.74
C PHE A 341 -1.63 -6.78 12.09
N ASP A 342 -1.98 -6.96 13.37
CA ASP A 342 -3.37 -7.05 13.80
C ASP A 342 -4.11 -5.71 13.59
N VAL A 343 -5.06 -5.72 12.65
CA VAL A 343 -5.84 -4.53 12.25
C VAL A 343 -7.30 -4.85 11.96
N ASP A 344 -8.16 -3.84 12.03
CA ASP A 344 -9.59 -3.94 11.75
C ASP A 344 -9.90 -3.86 10.24
N VAL A 345 -9.10 -3.11 9.47
CA VAL A 345 -9.27 -2.96 8.02
C VAL A 345 -7.94 -3.22 7.34
N PHE A 346 -7.92 -4.05 6.31
CA PHE A 346 -6.72 -4.20 5.50
C PHE A 346 -7.04 -4.11 4.01
N GLN A 347 -6.11 -3.52 3.27
CA GLN A 347 -6.06 -3.63 1.82
C GLN A 347 -5.39 -4.95 1.47
N VAL A 348 -6.11 -5.79 0.73
CA VAL A 348 -5.61 -7.08 0.26
C VAL A 348 -4.40 -6.85 -0.64
N ALA A 349 -3.35 -7.64 -0.43
CA ALA A 349 -2.12 -7.52 -1.19
C ALA A 349 -2.36 -7.82 -2.67
N TYR A 350 -1.59 -7.15 -3.51
CA TYR A 350 -1.47 -7.40 -4.94
C TYR A 350 -2.80 -7.54 -5.68
N HIS A 351 -3.72 -6.60 -5.44
CA HIS A 351 -5.05 -6.56 -6.07
C HIS A 351 -5.92 -7.83 -5.88
N GLY A 352 -5.54 -8.71 -4.95
CA GLY A 352 -6.14 -10.02 -4.77
C GLY A 352 -5.63 -11.09 -5.73
N ALA A 353 -4.36 -11.02 -6.13
CA ALA A 353 -3.62 -12.07 -6.83
C ALA A 353 -3.64 -13.41 -6.07
N ASP A 354 -3.30 -14.50 -6.78
CA ASP A 354 -3.35 -15.85 -6.22
C ASP A 354 -2.04 -16.19 -5.50
N GLY A 355 -2.12 -16.52 -4.21
CA GLY A 355 -0.99 -17.02 -3.43
C GLY A 355 -0.22 -15.96 -2.64
N ASP A 356 -0.43 -14.67 -2.91
CA ASP A 356 0.33 -13.58 -2.26
C ASP A 356 -0.26 -13.17 -0.90
N THR A 357 -1.59 -13.23 -0.75
CA THR A 357 -2.21 -13.21 0.57
C THR A 357 -2.16 -14.63 1.15
N THR A 358 -1.05 -14.95 1.81
CA THR A 358 -0.73 -16.29 2.34
C THR A 358 -1.47 -16.61 3.63
N ASP A 359 -1.63 -17.90 3.94
CA ASP A 359 -2.21 -18.35 5.22
C ASP A 359 -1.40 -17.82 6.42
N ASP A 360 -0.06 -17.84 6.34
CA ASP A 360 0.82 -17.33 7.41
C ASP A 360 0.61 -15.82 7.65
N LEU A 361 0.37 -15.05 6.59
CA LEU A 361 0.03 -13.63 6.72
C LEU A 361 -1.36 -13.47 7.33
N LEU A 362 -2.35 -14.22 6.88
CA LEU A 362 -3.72 -14.14 7.39
C LEU A 362 -3.83 -14.60 8.86
N ASP A 363 -2.96 -15.49 9.32
CA ASP A 363 -2.89 -15.96 10.71
C ASP A 363 -2.52 -14.86 11.72
N VAL A 364 -1.87 -13.78 11.26
CA VAL A 364 -1.50 -12.63 12.10
C VAL A 364 -2.41 -11.41 11.92
N LEU A 365 -3.40 -11.50 11.02
CA LEU A 365 -4.41 -10.47 10.79
C LEU A 365 -5.73 -10.86 11.47
N SER A 366 -6.48 -9.88 12.01
CA SER A 366 -7.87 -10.11 12.44
C SER A 366 -8.87 -9.10 11.87
N PRO A 367 -8.95 -8.98 10.53
CA PRO A 367 -9.68 -7.92 9.88
C PRO A 367 -11.18 -8.08 10.01
N ARG A 368 -11.85 -6.96 10.28
CA ARG A 368 -13.30 -6.83 10.16
C ARG A 368 -13.71 -6.58 8.72
N ILE A 369 -12.92 -5.81 7.98
CA ILE A 369 -13.20 -5.37 6.61
C ILE A 369 -11.96 -5.62 5.74
N ALA A 370 -12.17 -6.14 4.54
CA ALA A 370 -11.13 -6.26 3.51
C ALA A 370 -11.49 -5.40 2.29
N VAL A 371 -10.51 -4.68 1.75
CA VAL A 371 -10.69 -3.88 0.53
C VAL A 371 -9.71 -4.35 -0.54
N ILE A 372 -10.20 -4.57 -1.75
CA ILE A 372 -9.42 -5.01 -2.90
C ILE A 372 -9.41 -3.89 -3.94
N SER A 373 -8.24 -3.31 -4.19
CA SER A 373 -8.04 -2.31 -5.24
C SER A 373 -7.77 -3.03 -6.56
N MET A 374 -8.74 -3.07 -7.47
CA MET A 374 -8.64 -3.79 -8.76
C MET A 374 -9.55 -3.19 -9.83
N GLY A 375 -9.29 -3.48 -11.10
CA GLY A 375 -10.04 -2.97 -12.24
C GLY A 375 -11.36 -3.70 -12.52
N THR A 376 -12.18 -3.21 -13.43
CA THR A 376 -13.44 -3.88 -13.82
C THR A 376 -13.21 -5.09 -14.74
N LYS A 377 -14.03 -6.15 -14.66
CA LYS A 377 -13.95 -7.31 -15.57
C LYS A 377 -14.24 -6.99 -17.04
N GLU A 378 -14.89 -5.85 -17.30
CA GLU A 378 -15.27 -5.43 -18.65
C GLU A 378 -14.10 -4.93 -19.50
N SER A 379 -12.99 -4.52 -18.86
CA SER A 379 -11.80 -4.05 -19.57
C SER A 379 -10.92 -5.24 -19.95
N LYS A 380 -10.91 -5.63 -21.23
CA LYS A 380 -10.14 -6.77 -21.77
C LYS A 380 -8.90 -6.31 -22.56
N ALA A 381 -8.07 -5.47 -21.94
CA ALA A 381 -6.80 -5.02 -22.53
C ALA A 381 -5.63 -5.59 -21.71
N PRO A 382 -4.39 -5.59 -22.25
CA PRO A 382 -3.22 -5.90 -21.43
C PRO A 382 -3.15 -4.99 -20.20
N SER A 383 -2.60 -5.51 -19.11
CA SER A 383 -2.42 -4.75 -17.87
C SER A 383 -3.79 -4.28 -17.32
N THR A 384 -4.71 -5.23 -17.17
CA THR A 384 -6.06 -4.99 -16.63
C THR A 384 -6.46 -6.12 -15.70
N ALA A 385 -7.51 -5.91 -14.91
CA ALA A 385 -8.08 -6.96 -14.07
C ALA A 385 -8.41 -8.25 -14.85
N TRP A 386 -8.84 -8.16 -16.11
CA TRP A 386 -9.08 -9.35 -16.95
C TRP A 386 -7.77 -10.07 -17.30
N ASP A 387 -6.75 -9.30 -17.69
CA ASP A 387 -5.45 -9.82 -18.09
C ASP A 387 -4.77 -10.54 -16.93
N HIS A 388 -4.67 -9.91 -15.75
CA HIS A 388 -4.10 -10.51 -14.56
C HIS A 388 -5.02 -11.51 -13.84
N GLY A 389 -6.32 -11.54 -14.16
CA GLY A 389 -7.31 -12.30 -13.42
C GLY A 389 -7.52 -11.79 -11.99
N HIS A 390 -7.56 -10.48 -11.78
CA HIS A 390 -7.80 -9.88 -10.46
C HIS A 390 -9.28 -9.51 -10.25
N PRO A 391 -9.88 -9.79 -9.07
CA PRO A 391 -9.32 -10.59 -7.98
C PRO A 391 -9.50 -12.08 -8.24
N ARG A 392 -8.63 -12.90 -7.66
CA ARG A 392 -8.66 -14.36 -7.83
C ARG A 392 -9.69 -15.01 -6.92
N LEU A 393 -10.41 -16.01 -7.45
CA LEU A 393 -11.39 -16.78 -6.67
C LEU A 393 -10.78 -17.42 -5.43
N LYS A 394 -9.54 -17.91 -5.53
CA LYS A 394 -8.83 -18.52 -4.40
C LYS A 394 -8.66 -17.52 -3.24
N THR A 395 -8.23 -16.30 -3.54
CA THR A 395 -8.11 -15.22 -2.56
C THR A 395 -9.46 -14.88 -1.93
N LEU A 396 -10.51 -14.72 -2.75
CA LEU A 396 -11.85 -14.44 -2.22
C LEU A 396 -12.37 -15.55 -1.30
N LYS A 397 -12.11 -16.81 -1.62
CA LYS A 397 -12.49 -17.96 -0.79
C LYS A 397 -11.78 -17.92 0.56
N ILE A 398 -10.45 -17.79 0.57
CA ILE A 398 -9.66 -17.77 1.80
C ILE A 398 -10.14 -16.64 2.74
N LEU A 399 -10.51 -15.47 2.20
CA LEU A 399 -11.00 -14.35 3.01
C LEU A 399 -12.35 -14.61 3.73
N GLN A 400 -13.17 -15.56 3.27
CA GLN A 400 -14.53 -15.76 3.77
C GLN A 400 -14.89 -17.19 4.19
N GLU A 401 -14.04 -18.17 3.91
CA GLU A 401 -14.20 -19.60 4.21
C GLU A 401 -13.45 -19.98 5.51
N ASP A 402 -13.52 -21.24 5.95
CA ASP A 402 -13.10 -21.73 7.28
C ASP A 402 -11.56 -21.80 7.46
N PRO A 403 -10.96 -21.15 8.49
CA PRO A 403 -11.59 -20.26 9.47
C PRO A 403 -11.92 -18.90 8.85
N VAL A 404 -13.10 -18.38 9.17
CA VAL A 404 -13.56 -17.08 8.63
C VAL A 404 -12.58 -15.98 9.04
N ILE A 405 -11.85 -15.44 8.07
CA ILE A 405 -10.87 -14.37 8.25
C ILE A 405 -11.56 -13.01 8.41
N VAL A 406 -12.38 -12.60 7.42
CA VAL A 406 -13.08 -11.31 7.48
C VAL A 406 -14.30 -11.41 8.40
N ALA A 407 -14.23 -10.76 9.55
CA ALA A 407 -15.17 -10.98 10.64
C ALA A 407 -16.57 -10.40 10.36
N ASP A 408 -16.66 -9.16 9.88
CA ASP A 408 -17.94 -8.48 9.70
C ASP A 408 -18.70 -9.04 8.50
N ARG A 409 -20.03 -9.01 8.59
CA ARG A 409 -20.91 -9.44 7.51
C ARG A 409 -21.28 -8.25 6.63
N ARG A 410 -21.49 -8.55 5.36
CA ARG A 410 -22.07 -7.62 4.40
C ARG A 410 -23.59 -7.74 4.44
N ASP A 411 -24.28 -6.60 4.52
CA ASP A 411 -25.74 -6.53 4.50
C ASP A 411 -26.19 -5.41 3.53
N PRO A 412 -26.90 -5.74 2.43
CA PRO A 412 -27.26 -7.10 2.00
C PRO A 412 -26.05 -7.88 1.49
N VAL A 413 -26.13 -9.22 1.57
CA VAL A 413 -25.19 -10.10 0.87
C VAL A 413 -25.20 -9.76 -0.61
N ALA A 414 -24.03 -9.58 -1.19
CA ALA A 414 -23.87 -9.23 -2.59
C ALA A 414 -23.25 -10.37 -3.39
N HIS A 415 -23.42 -10.32 -4.70
CA HIS A 415 -22.81 -11.24 -5.65
C HIS A 415 -21.85 -10.45 -6.53
N PHE A 416 -20.62 -10.91 -6.59
CA PHE A 416 -19.58 -10.30 -7.42
C PHE A 416 -18.83 -11.39 -8.15
N TRP A 417 -17.91 -10.95 -8.99
CA TRP A 417 -17.13 -11.81 -9.85
C TRP A 417 -15.70 -11.97 -9.32
N GLY A 418 -15.08 -13.11 -9.58
CA GLY A 418 -13.65 -13.35 -9.37
C GLY A 418 -13.09 -14.28 -10.44
N ALA A 419 -11.79 -14.20 -10.70
CA ALA A 419 -11.18 -14.97 -11.78
C ALA A 419 -10.67 -16.33 -11.26
N PRO A 420 -11.02 -17.45 -11.92
CA PRO A 420 -10.44 -18.75 -11.58
C PRO A 420 -8.96 -18.85 -11.97
N ALA A 421 -8.55 -18.14 -13.01
CA ALA A 421 -7.19 -18.11 -13.52
C ALA A 421 -6.89 -16.78 -14.22
N GLN A 422 -5.70 -16.67 -14.80
CA GLN A 422 -5.34 -15.55 -15.66
C GLN A 422 -6.06 -15.62 -17.00
N GLU A 423 -6.31 -14.47 -17.65
CA GLU A 423 -7.02 -14.36 -18.93
C GLU A 423 -8.30 -15.22 -18.99
N SER A 424 -9.00 -15.38 -17.87
CA SER A 424 -10.09 -16.34 -17.73
C SER A 424 -11.45 -15.66 -17.74
N ASP A 425 -12.50 -16.46 -17.98
CA ASP A 425 -13.86 -16.01 -17.75
C ASP A 425 -14.10 -15.93 -16.24
N PHE A 426 -14.47 -14.73 -15.79
CA PHE A 426 -14.80 -14.50 -14.39
C PHE A 426 -16.05 -15.27 -13.98
N GLU A 427 -16.02 -15.82 -12.76
CA GLU A 427 -17.14 -16.54 -12.16
C GLU A 427 -17.80 -15.68 -11.08
N ASP A 428 -19.14 -15.71 -11.04
CA ASP A 428 -19.90 -15.04 -9.98
C ASP A 428 -19.90 -15.90 -8.70
N LEU A 429 -19.67 -15.25 -7.57
CA LEU A 429 -19.69 -15.83 -6.23
C LEU A 429 -20.44 -14.93 -5.24
N SER A 430 -20.98 -15.53 -4.19
CA SER A 430 -21.58 -14.79 -3.09
C SER A 430 -20.49 -14.25 -2.16
N ILE A 431 -20.61 -12.97 -1.79
CA ILE A 431 -19.71 -12.28 -0.86
C ILE A 431 -20.54 -11.86 0.37
N PRO A 432 -20.74 -12.77 1.36
CA PRO A 432 -21.49 -12.47 2.58
C PRO A 432 -20.64 -11.76 3.65
N ARG A 433 -19.33 -11.66 3.46
CA ARG A 433 -18.40 -10.96 4.36
C ARG A 433 -18.16 -9.55 3.87
N ALA A 434 -17.71 -8.68 4.77
CA ALA A 434 -17.40 -7.27 4.50
C ALA A 434 -16.13 -7.12 3.64
N ILE A 435 -16.16 -7.71 2.44
CA ILE A 435 -15.15 -7.63 1.39
C ILE A 435 -15.70 -6.70 0.32
N PHE A 436 -14.91 -5.71 -0.06
CA PHE A 436 -15.26 -4.69 -1.04
C PHE A 436 -14.17 -4.59 -2.11
N GLY A 437 -14.57 -4.34 -3.35
CA GLY A 437 -13.65 -4.25 -4.48
C GLY A 437 -13.89 -2.99 -5.29
N THR A 438 -12.84 -2.26 -5.65
CA THR A 438 -13.01 -1.02 -6.43
C THR A 438 -13.54 -1.29 -7.84
N GLY A 439 -13.14 -2.41 -8.47
CA GLY A 439 -13.67 -2.84 -9.77
C GLY A 439 -15.10 -3.41 -9.71
N TRP A 440 -15.62 -3.68 -8.52
CA TRP A 440 -17.00 -4.11 -8.34
C TRP A 440 -17.96 -2.94 -8.14
N GLU A 441 -17.52 -1.93 -7.38
CA GLU A 441 -18.43 -0.92 -6.81
C GLU A 441 -17.94 0.52 -7.00
N GLY A 442 -16.84 0.70 -7.74
CA GLY A 442 -16.14 1.97 -7.87
C GLY A 442 -15.42 2.38 -6.58
N THR A 443 -15.30 3.68 -6.31
CA THR A 443 -14.56 4.15 -5.13
C THR A 443 -15.23 3.68 -3.84
N VAL A 444 -14.47 2.97 -3.00
CA VAL A 444 -14.90 2.47 -1.69
C VAL A 444 -14.39 3.41 -0.60
N ILE A 445 -15.27 3.87 0.28
CA ILE A 445 -14.93 4.75 1.39
C ILE A 445 -15.20 4.04 2.70
N VAL A 446 -14.15 3.83 3.49
CA VAL A 446 -14.23 3.29 4.85
C VAL A 446 -14.09 4.44 5.84
N ARG A 447 -15.18 4.77 6.52
CA ARG A 447 -15.22 5.76 7.61
C ARG A 447 -15.02 5.06 8.95
N ALA A 448 -14.18 5.63 9.81
CA ALA A 448 -13.97 5.13 11.17
C ALA A 448 -14.00 6.26 12.22
N THR A 449 -14.55 5.96 13.39
CA THR A 449 -14.48 6.84 14.57
C THR A 449 -13.30 6.45 15.46
N LYS A 450 -12.86 7.35 16.35
CA LYS A 450 -11.85 7.01 17.37
C LYS A 450 -12.26 5.87 18.31
N ALA A 451 -13.54 5.51 18.36
CA ALA A 451 -14.06 4.41 19.16
C ALA A 451 -14.01 3.05 18.45
N GLY A 452 -13.53 2.98 17.19
CA GLY A 452 -13.50 1.73 16.42
C GLY A 452 -14.86 1.34 15.82
N GLU A 453 -15.71 2.33 15.56
CA GLU A 453 -16.95 2.14 14.79
C GLU A 453 -16.67 2.39 13.32
N TYR A 454 -17.12 1.47 12.45
CA TYR A 454 -16.84 1.50 11.02
C TYR A 454 -18.12 1.63 10.19
N HIS A 455 -18.01 2.32 9.08
CA HIS A 455 -19.05 2.37 8.06
C HIS A 455 -18.41 2.38 6.66
N VAL A 456 -18.88 1.50 5.78
CA VAL A 456 -18.41 1.43 4.39
C VAL A 456 -19.48 1.99 3.47
N SER A 457 -19.08 2.85 2.54
CA SER A 457 -19.94 3.41 1.49
C SER A 457 -19.24 3.36 0.14
N GLN A 458 -20.01 3.38 -0.95
CA GLN A 458 -19.49 3.30 -2.31
C GLN A 458 -20.01 4.47 -3.14
N LEU A 459 -19.14 5.07 -3.95
CA LEU A 459 -19.53 6.19 -4.84
C LEU A 459 -19.90 5.73 -6.26
N GLY A 460 -19.73 4.45 -6.58
CA GLY A 460 -19.76 3.97 -7.95
C GLY A 460 -18.55 4.48 -8.74
N PHE A 461 -18.58 4.27 -10.05
CA PHE A 461 -17.50 4.63 -10.99
C PHE A 461 -17.47 6.13 -11.37
N ARG A 462 -17.78 7.03 -10.43
CA ARG A 462 -18.03 8.47 -10.68
C ARG A 462 -16.86 9.41 -10.40
#